data_AF-A0A9E4X2K2-F1
#
_entry.id   AF-A0A9E4X2K2-F1
#
_cell.length_a   1.000
_cell.length_b   1.000
_cell.length_c   1.000
_cell.angle_alpha   90.00
_cell.angle_beta   90.00
_cell.angle_gamma   90.00
#
_symmetry.space_group_name_H-M   'P 1'
#
loop_
_entity.id
_entity.type
_entity.pdbx_description
1 polymer ?
#
loop_
_entity_poly.entity_id
_entity_poly.type
_entity_poly.pdbx_seq_one_letter_code
_entity_poly.pdbx_strand_id
1 'polypeptide(L)' 'VLDRDAIDVLRPADKGAIPPYEVEQAVGATALVAIPAGEALRWSMLGKGGSG' A
#
# COMPACT_ATOMS: atom_id res chain seq x y z
N VAL A 1 -5.14 -9.13 -1.51
CA VAL A 1 -5.74 -7.78 -1.62
C VAL A 1 -5.43 -7.06 -0.32
N LEU A 2 -5.03 -5.79 -0.35
CA LEU A 2 -4.78 -5.00 0.87
C LEU A 2 -6.09 -4.52 1.49
N ASP A 3 -6.30 -4.85 2.76
CA ASP A 3 -7.39 -4.29 3.56
C ASP A 3 -6.92 -3.01 4.26
N ARG A 4 -7.86 -2.12 4.60
CA ARG A 4 -7.54 -0.84 5.27
C ARG A 4 -6.82 -1.06 6.61
N ASP A 5 -7.16 -2.13 7.32
CA ASP A 5 -6.58 -2.48 8.62
C ASP A 5 -5.14 -3.00 8.52
N ALA A 6 -4.68 -3.36 7.31
CA ALA A 6 -3.29 -3.75 7.06
C ALA A 6 -2.36 -2.55 6.84
N ILE A 7 -2.88 -1.32 6.80
CA ILE A 7 -2.14 -0.10 6.46
C ILE A 7 -2.17 0.88 7.63
N ASP A 8 -0.99 1.23 8.13
CA ASP A 8 -0.82 2.30 9.11
C ASP A 8 -0.17 3.53 8.48
N VAL A 9 -0.65 4.71 8.87
CA VAL A 9 -0.14 5.99 8.37
C VAL A 9 0.89 6.54 9.36
N LEU A 10 2.16 6.25 9.08
CA LEU A 10 3.28 6.75 9.87
C LEU A 10 3.85 8.05 9.28
N ARG A 11 4.38 8.92 10.14
CA ARG A 11 4.99 10.21 9.74
C ARG A 11 6.41 10.33 10.31
N PRO A 12 7.38 10.86 9.55
CA PRO A 12 7.27 11.28 8.15
C PRO A 12 7.15 10.09 7.19
N ALA A 13 6.56 10.31 6.00
CA ALA A 13 6.53 9.29 4.97
C ALA A 13 7.92 9.11 4.35
N ASP A 14 8.38 7.87 4.25
CA ASP A 14 9.64 7.55 3.59
C ASP A 14 9.63 7.98 2.12
N LYS A 15 10.81 8.31 1.59
CA LYS A 15 10.94 8.78 0.21
C LYS A 15 10.44 7.72 -0.77
N GLY A 16 9.43 8.07 -1.56
CA GLY A 16 8.80 7.20 -2.55
C GLY A 16 7.84 6.15 -1.96
N ALA A 17 7.50 6.25 -0.68
CA ALA A 17 6.35 5.56 -0.11
C ALA A 17 5.06 6.20 -0.62
N ILE A 18 3.95 5.46 -0.55
CA ILE A 18 2.62 5.99 -0.84
C ILE A 18 2.33 7.14 0.15
N PRO A 19 2.01 8.35 -0.35
CA PRO A 19 1.69 9.47 0.52
C PRO A 19 0.45 9.20 1.38
N PRO A 20 0.36 9.77 2.61
CA PRO A 20 -0.78 9.59 3.50
C PRO A 20 -2.15 9.86 2.87
N TYR A 21 -2.24 10.85 1.96
CA TYR A 21 -3.48 11.23 1.29
C TYR A 21 -3.85 10.31 0.11
N GLU A 22 -2.98 9.37 -0.28
CA GLU A 22 -3.25 8.36 -1.32
C GLU A 22 -3.50 6.96 -0.74
N VAL A 23 -3.45 6.79 0.58
CA VAL A 23 -3.62 5.50 1.26
C VAL A 23 -4.95 4.82 0.90
N GLU A 24 -6.04 5.59 0.81
CA GLU A 24 -7.36 5.05 0.44
C GLU A 24 -7.38 4.46 -0.98
N GLN A 25 -6.47 4.88 -1.87
CA GLN A 25 -6.34 4.27 -3.21
C GLN A 25 -5.58 2.94 -3.18
N ALA A 26 -4.78 2.69 -2.13
CA ALA A 26 -4.07 1.43 -1.94
C ALA A 26 -4.97 0.35 -1.34
N VAL A 27 -6.05 0.73 -0.66
CA VAL A 27 -7.07 -0.20 -0.17
C VAL A 27 -7.73 -0.90 -1.36
N GLY A 28 -7.81 -2.23 -1.31
CA GLY A 28 -8.30 -3.03 -2.43
C GLY A 28 -7.26 -3.30 -3.53
N ALA A 29 -6.06 -2.73 -3.45
CA ALA A 29 -4.98 -3.08 -4.38
C ALA A 29 -4.44 -4.49 -4.10
N THR A 30 -3.89 -5.14 -5.12
CA THR A 30 -3.28 -6.46 -4.98
C THR A 30 -1.78 -6.31 -4.81
N ALA A 31 -1.22 -6.87 -3.74
CA ALA A 31 0.23 -6.97 -3.58
C ALA A 31 0.82 -7.87 -4.66
N LEU A 32 1.77 -7.34 -5.44
CA LEU A 32 2.49 -8.04 -6.50
C LEU A 32 3.70 -8.82 -5.96
N VAL A 33 4.15 -8.46 -4.76
CA VAL A 33 5.29 -9.05 -4.04
C VAL A 33 4.90 -9.28 -2.58
N ALA A 34 5.64 -10.12 -1.87
CA ALA A 34 5.51 -10.23 -0.43
C ALA A 34 5.97 -8.93 0.25
N ILE A 35 5.14 -8.37 1.13
CA ILE A 35 5.41 -7.12 1.85
C ILE A 35 5.55 -7.45 3.34
N PRO A 36 6.74 -7.26 3.94
CA PRO A 36 6.93 -7.45 5.37
C PRO A 36 6.09 -6.46 6.20
N ALA A 37 5.71 -6.87 7.41
CA ALA A 37 5.08 -5.95 8.36
C ALA A 37 6.03 -4.81 8.73
N GLY A 38 5.53 -3.57 8.71
CA GLY A 38 6.33 -2.37 8.94
C GLY A 38 7.11 -1.85 7.74
N GLU A 39 7.04 -2.52 6.58
CA GLU A 39 7.65 -2.04 5.33
C GLU A 39 6.84 -0.87 4.75
N ALA A 40 7.54 0.12 4.19
CA ALA A 40 6.92 1.25 3.54
C ALA A 40 6.27 0.82 2.21
N LEU A 41 4.94 0.96 2.12
CA LEU A 41 4.20 0.63 0.90
C LEU A 41 4.59 1.55 -0.26
N ARG A 42 4.75 0.97 -1.46
CA ARG A 42 5.06 1.68 -2.70
C ARG A 42 4.14 1.23 -3.82
N TRP A 43 3.80 2.14 -4.74
CA TRP A 43 2.97 1.81 -5.90
C TRP A 43 3.56 0.70 -6.78
N SER A 44 4.88 0.57 -6.84
CA SER A 44 5.54 -0.53 -7.57
C SER A 44 5.32 -1.92 -6.97
N MET A 45 4.90 -2.01 -5.70
CA MET A 45 4.57 -3.26 -5.02
C MET A 45 3.11 -3.67 -5.23
N LEU A 46 2.28 -2.78 -5.78
CA LEU A 46 0.83 -2.92 -5.87
C LEU A 46 0.35 -2.94 -7.33
N GLY A 47 -0.64 -3.77 -7.61
CA GLY A 47 -1.34 -3.82 -8.89
C GLY A 47 -2.82 -3.45 -8.72
N LYS A 48 -3.47 -3.06 -9.83
CA LYS A 48 -4.93 -2.90 -9.85
C LYS A 48 -5.58 -4.24 -9.51
N GLY A 49 -6.34 -4.30 -8.42
CA GLY A 49 -7.12 -5.47 -8.05
C GLY A 49 -8.05 -5.82 -9.20
N GLY A 50 -7.78 -6.93 -9.88
CA GLY A 50 -8.61 -7.38 -10.99
C GLY A 50 -9.93 -7.90 -10.44
N SER A 51 -11.03 -7.19 -10.71
CA SER A 51 -12.32 -7.83 -10.93
C SER A 51 -12.21 -8.58 -12.27
N GLY A 52 -11.75 -9.81 -12.21
CA GLY A 52 -11.85 -10.82 -13.28
C GLY A 52 -12.65 -11.99 -12.75
#